data_AF-A0A927TGQ6-F1
#
_entry.id   AF-A0A927TGQ6-F1
#
_cell.length_a   1.000
_cell.length_b   1.000
_cell.length_c   1.000
_cell.angle_alpha   90.00
_cell.angle_beta   90.00
_cell.angle_gamma   90.00
#
_symmetry.space_group_name_H-M   'P 1'
#
loop_
_entity.id
_entity.type
_entity.pdbx_description
1 polymer ?
#
loop_
_entity_poly.entity_id
_entity_poly.type
_entity_poly.pdbx_seq_one_letter_code
_entity_poly.pdbx_strand_id
1 'polypeptide(L)' 'MLAPIVITVLLILYFVVYFGILFAILDGIWKFVFGIIPLGLSALIIKVCIERIKEIRKGEEDDISKY' A
#
# COMPACT_ATOMS: atom_id res chain seq x y z
N MET A 1 -14.95 8.47 3.05
CA MET A 1 -14.57 7.18 2.40
C MET A 1 -13.66 7.34 1.18
N LEU A 2 -13.74 8.43 0.40
CA LEU A 2 -12.93 8.61 -0.82
C LEU A 2 -11.43 8.78 -0.53
N ALA A 3 -11.08 9.52 0.53
CA ALA A 3 -9.68 9.79 0.91
C ALA A 3 -8.79 8.54 1.11
N PRO A 4 -9.15 7.54 1.95
CA PRO A 4 -8.29 6.37 2.15
C PRO A 4 -8.10 5.53 0.88
N ILE A 5 -9.11 5.48 0.01
CA ILE A 5 -9.04 4.78 -1.28
C ILE A 5 -8.09 5.51 -2.22
N VAL A 6 -8.23 6.83 -2.36
CA VAL A 6 -7.38 7.64 -3.24
C VAL A 6 -5.92 7.54 -2.82
N ILE A 7 -5.62 7.67 -1.52
CA ILE A 7 -4.24 7.55 -1.01
C ILE A 7 -3.68 6.15 -1.29
N THR A 8 -4.48 5.11 -1.09
CA THR A 8 -4.07 3.72 -1.38
C THR A 8 -3.76 3.52 -2.85
N VAL A 9 -4.61 4.02 -3.75
CA VAL A 9 -4.38 3.92 -5.20
C VAL A 9 -3.12 4.67 -5.62
N LEU A 10 -2.90 5.88 -5.10
CA LEU A 10 -1.69 6.67 -5.39
C LEU A 10 -0.41 5.97 -4.91
N LEU A 11 -0.43 5.36 -3.72
CA LEU A 11 0.72 4.61 -3.19
C LEU A 11 1.00 3.33 -3.99
N ILE A 12 -0.04 2.59 -4.38
CA ILE A 12 0.12 1.42 -5.24
C ILE A 12 0.70 1.82 -6.60
N LEU A 13 0.17 2.90 -7.21
CA LEU A 13 0.69 3.42 -8.47
C LEU A 13 2.16 3.81 -8.35
N TYR A 14 2.53 4.49 -7.25
CA TYR A 14 3.91 4.82 -6.95
C TYR A 14 4.80 3.58 -6.88
N PHE A 15 4.36 2.53 -6.19
CA PHE A 15 5.13 1.27 -6.11
C PHE A 15 5.22 0.53 -7.44
N VAL A 16 4.19 0.59 -8.29
CA VAL A 16 4.23 0.04 -9.65
C VAL A 16 5.28 0.77 -10.50
N VAL A 17 5.29 2.10 -10.46
CA VAL A 17 6.30 2.91 -11.18
C VAL A 17 7.71 2.61 -10.65
N TYR A 18 7.88 2.59 -9.32
CA TYR A 18 9.14 2.22 -8.68
C TYR A 18 9.63 0.84 -9.13
N PHE A 19 8.75 -0.16 -9.13
CA PHE A 19 9.08 -1.52 -9.55
C PHE A 19 9.42 -1.59 -11.05
N GLY A 20 8.72 -0.83 -11.89
CA GLY A 20 9.03 -0.71 -13.32
C GLY A 20 10.43 -0.15 -13.57
N ILE A 21 10.80 0.91 -12.85
CA ILE A 21 12.15 1.50 -12.90
C ILE A 21 13.20 0.51 -12.37
N LEU A 22 12.91 -0.15 -11.25
CA LEU A 22 13.79 -1.17 -10.65
C LEU A 22 14.10 -2.30 -11.63
N PHE A 23 13.07 -2.80 -12.33
CA PHE A 23 13.22 -3.85 -13.34
C PHE A 23 14.00 -3.39 -14.58
N ALA A 24 13.90 -2.11 -14.94
CA ALA A 24 14.60 -1.54 -16.08
C ALA A 24 16.10 -1.32 -15.82
N ILE A 25 16.49 -1.05 -14.56
CA ILE A 25 17.87 -0.72 -14.19
C ILE A 25 18.64 -1.93 -13.64
N LEU A 26 17.99 -2.82 -12.88
CA LEU A 26 18.65 -3.93 -12.21
C LEU A 26 18.60 -5.24 -13.01
N ASP A 27 19.77 -5.85 -13.14
CA ASP A 27 19.95 -7.17 -13.74
C ASP A 27 20.16 -8.29 -12.72
N GLY A 28 19.86 -9.51 -13.17
CA GLY A 28 19.98 -10.71 -12.35
C GLY A 28 18.97 -10.79 -11.21
N ILE A 29 19.35 -11.46 -10.12
CA ILE A 29 18.43 -11.82 -9.03
C ILE A 29 18.02 -10.63 -8.15
N TRP A 30 18.82 -9.56 -8.15
CA TRP A 30 18.61 -8.38 -7.30
C TRP A 30 17.28 -7.68 -7.56
N LYS A 31 16.78 -7.71 -8.81
CA LYS A 31 15.46 -7.15 -9.16
C LYS A 31 14.31 -7.80 -8.39
N PHE A 32 14.43 -9.09 -8.07
CA PHE A 32 13.42 -9.82 -7.29
C PHE A 32 13.58 -9.57 -5.79
N VAL A 33 14.82 -9.50 -5.30
CA VAL A 33 15.12 -9.22 -3.89
C VAL A 33 14.59 -7.84 -3.49
N PHE A 34 14.81 -6.82 -4.31
CA PHE A 34 14.29 -5.48 -4.04
C PHE A 34 12.82 -5.32 -4.44
N GLY A 35 12.33 -6.15 -5.36
CA GLY A 35 10.94 -6.12 -5.81
C GLY A 35 9.93 -6.75 -4.85
N ILE A 36 10.35 -7.70 -4.02
CA ILE A 36 9.44 -8.38 -3.08
C ILE A 36 8.99 -7.46 -1.93
N ILE A 37 9.85 -6.52 -1.53
CA ILE A 37 9.59 -5.54 -0.47
C ILE A 37 8.39 -4.63 -0.81
N PRO A 38 8.38 -3.88 -1.93
CA PRO A 38 7.25 -3.03 -2.29
C PRO A 38 5.97 -3.83 -2.58
N LEU A 39 6.08 -5.10 -3.01
CA LEU A 39 4.93 -6.01 -3.12
C LEU A 39 4.29 -6.30 -1.76
N GLY A 40 5.10 -6.66 -0.75
CA GLY A 40 4.63 -6.87 0.61
C GLY A 40 4.01 -5.60 1.21
N LEU A 41 4.66 -4.45 1.00
CA LEU A 41 4.14 -3.16 1.44
C LEU A 41 2.80 -2.81 0.76
N SER A 42 2.64 -3.10 -0.54
CA SER A 42 1.38 -2.88 -1.26
C SER A 42 0.23 -3.68 -0.63
N ALA A 43 0.47 -4.96 -0.28
CA ALA A 43 -0.52 -5.78 0.39
C ALA A 43 -0.90 -5.22 1.78
N LEU A 44 0.08 -4.73 2.54
CA LEU A 44 -0.16 -4.09 3.83
C LEU A 44 -0.99 -2.80 3.70
N ILE A 45 -0.69 -1.96 2.71
CA ILE A 45 -1.46 -0.73 2.46
C ILE A 45 -2.92 -1.06 2.13
N ILE A 46 -3.17 -2.09 1.32
CA ILE A 46 -4.53 -2.54 1.02
C ILE A 46 -5.25 -3.02 2.30
N LYS A 47 -4.57 -3.79 3.15
CA LYS A 47 -5.13 -4.25 4.44
C LYS A 47 -5.54 -3.07 5.32
N VAL A 48 -4.65 -2.09 5.48
CA VAL A 48 -4.93 -0.86 6.24
C VAL A 48 -6.10 -0.11 5.63
N CYS A 49 -6.17 0.04 4.30
CA CYS A 49 -7.30 0.68 3.64
C CYS A 49 -8.64 -0.02 3.95
N ILE A 50 -8.66 -1.35 3.98
CA ILE A 50 -9.85 -2.14 4.33
C ILE A 50 -10.23 -1.90 5.80
N GLU A 51 -9.26 -1.86 6.71
CA GLU A 51 -9.49 -1.56 8.13
C GLU A 51 -10.09 -0.16 8.31
N ARG A 52 -9.53 0.87 7.66
CA ARG A 52 -10.09 2.24 7.68
C ARG A 52 -11.51 2.29 7.15
N ILE A 53 -11.80 1.58 6.06
CA ILE A 53 -13.16 1.52 5.51
C ILE A 53 -14.12 0.87 6.52
N LYS A 54 -13.68 -0.16 7.25
CA LYS A 54 -14.49 -0.82 8.29
C LYS A 54 -14.71 0.09 9.49
N GLU A 55 -13.69 0.80 9.96
CA GLU A 55 -13.79 1.76 11.07
C GLU A 55 -14.80 2.86 10.76
N ILE A 56 -14.68 3.49 9.58
CA ILE A 56 -15.61 4.53 9.11
C ILE A 56 -17.05 3.97 9.04
N ARG A 57 -17.23 2.75 8.52
CA ARG A 57 -18.56 2.13 8.44
C ARG A 57 -19.17 1.79 9.79
N LYS A 58 -18.34 1.52 10.80
CA LYS A 58 -18.78 1.25 12.17
C LYS A 58 -18.97 2.51 13.01
N GLY A 59 -18.55 3.68 12.51
CA GLY A 59 -18.50 4.91 13.29
C GLY A 59 -17.41 4.90 14.37
N GLU A 60 -16.41 4.02 14.25
CA GLU A 60 -15.29 3.89 15.19
C GLU A 60 -14.07 4.73 14.74
N GLU A 61 -14.26 5.65 13.79
CA GLU A 61 -13.15 6.42 13.19
C GLU A 61 -12.41 7.33 14.18
N ASP A 62 -13.10 7.77 15.25
CA ASP A 62 -12.60 8.66 16.31
C ASP A 62 -12.45 7.93 17.66
N ASP A 63 -12.49 6.59 17.67
CA ASP A 63 -12.28 5.80 18.87
C ASP A 63 -10.79 5.75 19.23
N ILE A 64 -10.37 6.71 20.06
CA ILE A 64 -8.99 6.84 20.54
C ILE A 64 -8.50 5.64 21.37
N SER A 65 -9.41 4.78 21.86
CA SER A 65 -9.02 3.59 22.62
C SER A 65 -8.35 2.52 21.76
N LYS A 66 -8.39 2.68 20.43
CA LYS A 66 -7.83 1.74 19.44
C LYS A 66 -6.42 2.09 18.94
N TYR A 67 -5.79 3.12 19.48
CA TYR A 67 -4.42 3.56 19.15
C TYR A 67 -3.56 3.65 20.39
#